data_AF-A0A948BS48-F1
#
_entry.id   AF-A0A948BS48-F1
#
_cell.length_a   1.000
_cell.length_b   1.000
_cell.length_c   1.000
_cell.angle_alpha   90.00
_cell.angle_beta   90.00
_cell.angle_gamma   90.00
#
_symmetry.space_group_name_H-M   'P 1'
#
loop_
_entity.id
_entity.type
_entity.pdbx_description
1 polymer ?
#
loop_
_entity_poly.entity_id
_entity_poly.type
_entity_poly.pdbx_seq_one_letter_code
_entity_poly.pdbx_strand_id
1 'polypeptide(L)'
;MNAYLKREFEVIILTGDLTPKKKQEKIKQIETGHFQIIIATEQLFGEGTHFNNLNCLFLVYPFSFEGKLTQYIGRLLHSDKASKTVYDYRDKNIDYLERMFKKRLKYYEKNYNYGK
;
A
#
# COMPACT_ATOMS: atom_id res chain seq x y z
N MET A 1 -29.39 5.36 4.67
CA MET A 1 -28.05 4.88 4.25
C MET A 1 -27.16 4.80 5.49
N ASN A 2 -27.45 3.85 6.39
CA ASN A 2 -26.74 3.69 7.68
C ASN A 2 -25.99 2.35 7.68
N ALA A 3 -25.00 2.22 6.79
CA ALA A 3 -24.05 1.11 6.82
C ALA A 3 -22.70 1.62 7.33
N TYR A 4 -22.69 2.31 8.48
CA TYR A 4 -21.46 2.50 9.22
C TYR A 4 -21.10 1.13 9.80
N LEU A 5 -20.15 0.46 9.15
CA LEU A 5 -19.55 -0.78 9.59
C LEU A 5 -19.00 -0.58 11.02
N LYS A 6 -19.79 -0.94 12.03
CA LYS A 6 -19.29 -1.26 13.38
C LYS A 6 -18.54 -2.59 13.32
N ARG A 7 -17.48 -2.66 12.51
CA ARG A 7 -16.51 -3.74 12.56
C ARG A 7 -15.26 -3.16 13.17
N GLU A 8 -14.90 -3.67 14.35
CA GLU A 8 -13.60 -3.38 14.93
C GLU A 8 -12.56 -4.10 14.06
N PHE A 9 -11.66 -3.33 13.48
CA PHE A 9 -10.52 -3.86 12.72
C PHE A 9 -9.26 -3.61 13.53
N GLU A 10 -8.38 -4.60 13.55
CA GLU A 10 -7.04 -4.45 14.06
C GLU A 10 -6.20 -3.69 13.02
N VAL A 11 -5.89 -2.44 13.36
CA VAL A 11 -5.18 -1.50 12.50
C VAL A 11 -3.78 -1.25 13.04
N ILE A 12 -2.77 -1.46 12.19
CA ILE A 12 -1.38 -1.16 12.50
C ILE A 12 -0.98 0.12 11.77
N ILE A 13 -0.68 1.17 12.55
CA ILE A 13 -0.20 2.45 12.03
C ILE A 13 1.32 2.49 12.06
N LEU A 14 1.95 2.62 10.90
CA LEU A 14 3.38 2.77 10.68
C LEU A 14 3.68 4.18 10.16
N THR A 15 4.14 5.08 11.04
CA THR A 15 4.53 6.46 10.67
C THR A 15 5.97 6.76 11.06
N GLY A 16 6.57 7.77 10.44
CA GLY A 16 7.96 8.18 10.70
C GLY A 16 8.22 8.64 12.14
N ASP A 17 7.17 9.01 12.88
CA ASP A 17 7.26 9.50 14.26
C ASP A 17 7.39 8.37 15.29
N LEU A 18 7.36 7.11 14.86
CA LEU A 18 7.54 5.97 15.75
C LEU A 18 9.00 5.87 16.22
N THR A 19 9.19 5.71 17.53
CA THR A 19 10.50 5.34 18.07
C THR A 19 10.94 3.98 17.50
N PRO A 20 12.27 3.72 17.39
CA PRO A 20 12.77 2.44 16.87
C PRO A 20 12.15 1.22 17.56
N LYS A 21 11.95 1.29 18.89
CA LYS A 21 11.30 0.24 19.67
C LYS A 21 9.86 -0.01 19.23
N LYS A 22 9.03 1.05 19.14
CA LYS A 22 7.63 0.93 18.71
C LYS A 22 7.51 0.45 17.26
N LYS A 23 8.41 0.88 16.39
CA LYS A 23 8.50 0.39 15.01
C LYS A 23 8.75 -1.12 14.98
N GLN A 24 9.71 -1.62 15.75
CA GLN A 24 9.99 -3.06 15.86
C GLN A 24 8.79 -3.85 16.42
N GLU A 25 8.11 -3.34 17.45
CA GLU A 25 6.91 -3.98 18.01
C GLU A 25 5.80 -4.14 16.96
N LYS A 26 5.54 -3.09 16.17
CA LYS A 26 4.54 -3.13 15.10
C LYS A 26 4.95 -4.04 13.94
N ILE A 27 6.24 -4.07 13.59
CA ILE A 27 6.76 -5.00 12.57
C ILE A 27 6.51 -6.45 13.00
N LYS A 28 6.82 -6.80 14.25
CA LYS A 28 6.54 -8.13 14.80
C LYS A 28 5.05 -8.47 14.74
N GLN A 29 4.17 -7.53 15.09
CA GLN A 29 2.72 -7.73 14.99
C GLN A 29 2.28 -8.02 13.55
N ILE A 30 2.85 -7.32 12.57
CA ILE A 30 2.59 -7.58 11.14
C ILE A 30 3.08 -8.98 10.74
N GLU A 31 4.29 -9.37 11.14
CA GLU A 31 4.87 -10.68 10.84
C GLU A 31 4.02 -11.83 11.42
N THR A 32 3.42 -11.64 12.60
CA THR A 32 2.49 -12.61 13.19
C THR A 32 1.14 -12.71 12.47
N GLY A 33 0.82 -11.76 11.58
CA GLY A 33 -0.43 -11.77 10.80
C GLY A 33 -1.68 -11.35 11.58
N HIS A 34 -1.54 -10.88 12.82
CA HIS A 34 -2.63 -10.34 13.63
C HIS A 34 -2.92 -8.88 13.24
N PHE A 35 -3.51 -8.69 12.06
CA PHE A 35 -4.04 -7.40 11.61
C PHE A 35 -5.02 -7.58 10.45
N GLN A 36 -5.83 -6.55 10.18
CA GLN A 36 -6.60 -6.45 8.93
C GLN A 36 -6.17 -5.26 8.07
N ILE A 37 -5.64 -4.21 8.69
CA ILE A 37 -5.27 -2.98 7.97
C ILE A 37 -3.88 -2.51 8.43
N ILE A 38 -3.04 -2.17 7.47
CA ILE A 38 -1.80 -1.42 7.72
C ILE A 38 -1.96 -0.04 7.09
N ILE A 39 -1.77 1.00 7.89
CA ILE A 39 -1.67 2.38 7.41
C ILE A 39 -0.21 2.78 7.55
N ALA A 40 0.47 3.01 6.43
CA ALA A 40 1.88 3.35 6.42
C ALA A 40 2.14 4.67 5.69
N THR A 41 3.04 5.49 6.22
CA THR A 41 3.64 6.58 5.44
C THR A 41 4.83 6.08 4.61
N GLU A 42 5.19 6.88 3.61
CA GLU A 42 6.17 6.60 2.56
C GLU A 42 7.43 5.82 2.96
N GLN A 43 7.98 6.10 4.14
CA GLN A 43 9.29 5.63 4.61
C GLN A 43 9.32 4.17 5.09
N LEU A 44 8.16 3.57 5.39
CA LEU A 44 8.13 2.32 6.17
C LEU A 44 7.88 1.06 5.35
N PHE A 45 7.55 1.21 4.07
CA PHE A 45 7.48 0.09 3.11
C PHE A 45 8.83 -0.21 2.42
N GLY A 46 9.90 0.51 2.74
CA GLY A 46 11.21 0.38 2.08
C GLY A 46 12.20 -0.58 2.74
N GLU A 47 12.16 -0.74 4.07
CA GLU A 47 13.30 -1.27 4.85
C GLU A 47 13.18 -2.75 5.28
N GLY A 48 12.93 -3.67 4.34
CA GLY A 48 13.14 -5.12 4.62
C GLY A 48 12.04 -5.87 5.38
N THR A 49 10.85 -5.30 5.55
CA THR A 49 9.69 -5.98 6.17
C THR A 49 9.01 -6.98 5.22
N HIS A 50 8.93 -8.25 5.61
CA HIS A 50 8.20 -9.26 4.84
C HIS A 50 6.70 -9.22 5.17
N PHE A 51 5.86 -9.17 4.14
CA PHE A 51 4.40 -9.06 4.28
C PHE A 51 3.70 -10.24 3.60
N ASN A 52 3.70 -11.41 4.24
CA ASN A 52 3.23 -12.64 3.61
C ASN A 52 1.69 -12.70 3.44
N ASN A 53 0.95 -11.82 4.11
CA ASN A 53 -0.50 -11.88 4.21
C ASN A 53 -1.26 -10.73 3.49
N LEU A 54 -0.57 -9.92 2.67
CA LEU A 54 -1.22 -8.81 1.95
C LEU A 54 -1.90 -9.28 0.66
N ASN A 55 -3.19 -9.00 0.49
CA ASN A 55 -3.91 -9.21 -0.76
C ASN A 55 -4.36 -7.89 -1.43
N CYS A 56 -4.17 -6.76 -0.75
CA CYS A 56 -4.69 -5.48 -1.21
C CYS A 56 -3.72 -4.33 -0.91
N LEU A 57 -3.52 -3.45 -1.89
CA LEU A 57 -2.74 -2.22 -1.77
C LEU A 57 -3.60 -1.02 -2.14
N PHE A 58 -3.62 0.00 -1.29
CA PHE A 58 -4.32 1.26 -1.54
C PHE A 58 -3.29 2.39 -1.73
N LEU A 59 -3.28 3.00 -2.91
CA LEU A 59 -2.46 4.17 -3.22
C LEU A 59 -3.33 5.42 -3.06
N VAL A 60 -3.35 5.98 -1.85
CA VAL A 60 -4.28 7.04 -1.43
C VAL A 60 -3.65 8.43 -1.30
N TYR A 61 -2.39 8.57 -1.72
CA TYR A 61 -1.64 9.81 -1.58
C TYR A 61 -0.86 10.12 -2.86
N PRO A 62 -0.49 11.40 -3.11
CA PRO A 62 0.08 11.81 -4.38
C PRO A 62 1.57 11.45 -4.53
N PHE A 63 1.89 10.47 -5.36
CA PHE A 63 3.27 10.18 -5.78
C PHE A 63 3.34 9.62 -7.21
N SER A 64 4.52 9.68 -7.83
CA SER A 64 4.72 9.09 -9.17
C SER A 64 6.11 8.49 -9.39
N PHE A 65 6.86 8.23 -8.31
CA PHE A 65 8.19 7.65 -8.41
C PHE A 65 8.08 6.15 -8.65
N GLU A 66 8.57 5.68 -9.82
CA GLU A 66 8.45 4.28 -10.24
C GLU A 66 9.15 3.30 -9.29
N GLY A 67 10.29 3.68 -8.70
CA GLY A 67 11.00 2.83 -7.75
C GLY A 67 10.15 2.49 -6.53
N LYS A 68 9.39 3.46 -6.00
CA LYS A 68 8.47 3.26 -4.89
C LYS A 68 7.27 2.41 -5.29
N LEU A 69 6.70 2.66 -6.47
CA LEU A 69 5.59 1.86 -6.98
C LEU A 69 5.99 0.39 -7.15
N THR A 70 7.20 0.15 -7.66
CA THR A 70 7.79 -1.19 -7.77
C THR A 70 7.95 -1.87 -6.42
N GLN A 71 8.46 -1.15 -5.42
CA GLN A 71 8.59 -1.70 -4.08
C GLN A 71 7.22 -2.09 -3.51
N TYR A 72 6.21 -1.23 -3.64
CA TYR A 72 4.89 -1.46 -3.05
C TYR A 72 4.17 -2.64 -3.69
N ILE A 73 4.12 -2.69 -5.02
CA ILE A 73 3.51 -3.82 -5.72
C ILE A 73 4.33 -5.09 -5.51
N GLY A 74 5.67 -4.99 -5.49
CA GLY A 74 6.54 -6.11 -5.15
C GLY A 74 6.14 -6.76 -3.82
N ARG A 75 5.87 -5.97 -2.78
CA ARG A 75 5.41 -6.50 -1.49
C ARG A 75 4.04 -7.16 -1.55
N LEU A 76 3.12 -6.62 -2.36
CA LEU A 76 1.85 -7.27 -2.62
C LEU A 76 2.03 -8.60 -3.36
N LEU A 77 2.94 -8.67 -4.34
CA LEU A 77 3.17 -9.85 -5.18
C LEU A 77 3.87 -11.00 -4.46
N HIS A 78 4.75 -10.70 -3.49
CA HIS A 78 5.43 -11.71 -2.68
C HIS A 78 4.55 -12.35 -1.60
N SER A 79 3.31 -11.90 -1.42
CA SER A 79 2.40 -12.54 -0.49
C SER A 79 1.87 -13.88 -1.02
N ASP A 80 1.54 -14.77 -0.10
CA ASP A 80 1.01 -16.10 -0.41
C ASP A 80 -0.47 -16.06 -0.82
N LYS A 81 -1.09 -14.87 -0.87
CA LYS A 81 -2.50 -14.71 -1.22
C LYS A 81 -2.70 -14.83 -2.73
N ALA A 82 -3.64 -15.68 -3.13
CA ALA A 82 -3.94 -15.94 -4.54
C ALA A 82 -4.48 -14.71 -5.28
N SER A 83 -5.40 -13.98 -4.67
CA SER A 83 -5.94 -12.74 -5.22
C SER A 83 -5.16 -11.53 -4.72
N LYS A 84 -4.78 -10.64 -5.64
CA LYS A 84 -4.00 -9.44 -5.37
C LYS A 84 -4.63 -8.25 -6.09
N THR A 85 -4.94 -7.19 -5.36
CA THR A 85 -5.63 -6.01 -5.91
C THR A 85 -4.88 -4.73 -5.54
N VAL A 86 -4.73 -3.83 -6.52
CA VAL A 86 -4.22 -2.48 -6.30
C VAL A 86 -5.36 -1.50 -6.56
N TYR A 87 -5.69 -0.68 -5.56
CA TYR A 87 -6.60 0.45 -5.69
C TYR A 87 -5.77 1.73 -5.81
N ASP A 88 -5.69 2.28 -7.02
CA ASP A 88 -4.96 3.51 -7.32
C ASP A 88 -5.93 4.69 -7.41
N TYR A 89 -5.87 5.60 -6.43
CA TYR A 89 -6.77 6.76 -6.40
C TYR A 89 -6.35 7.77 -7.47
N ARG A 90 -7.34 8.14 -8.30
CA ARG A 90 -7.20 9.12 -9.39
C ARG A 90 -8.10 10.30 -9.15
N ASP A 91 -7.50 11.48 -9.02
CA ASP A 91 -8.24 12.75 -9.00
C ASP A 91 -8.01 13.49 -10.33
N LYS A 92 -8.93 13.26 -11.27
CA LYS A 92 -8.82 13.75 -12.65
C LYS A 92 -9.06 15.26 -12.80
N ASN A 93 -9.65 15.89 -11.78
CA ASN A 93 -10.01 17.31 -11.81
C ASN A 93 -8.86 18.20 -11.33
N ILE A 94 -7.77 17.61 -10.83
CA ILE A 94 -6.57 18.31 -10.38
C ILE A 94 -5.41 17.91 -11.29
N ASP A 95 -5.02 18.79 -12.21
CA ASP A 95 -4.02 18.51 -13.26
C ASP A 95 -2.70 17.92 -12.74
N TYR A 96 -2.24 18.40 -11.58
CA TYR A 96 -1.05 17.88 -10.93
C TYR A 96 -1.19 16.40 -10.53
N LEU A 97 -2.33 16.01 -9.95
CA LEU A 97 -2.62 14.64 -9.53
C LEU A 97 -2.86 13.73 -10.73
N GLU A 98 -3.55 14.23 -11.75
CA GLU A 98 -3.77 13.50 -13.01
C GLU A 98 -2.44 13.19 -13.72
N ARG A 99 -1.50 14.14 -13.75
CA ARG A 99 -0.14 13.90 -14.29
C ARG A 99 0.61 12.82 -13.52
N MET A 100 0.46 12.76 -12.19
CA MET A 100 1.06 11.70 -11.38
C MET A 100 0.41 10.34 -11.66
N PHE A 101 -0.91 10.29 -11.75
CA PHE A 101 -1.64 9.07 -12.10
C PHE A 101 -1.22 8.55 -13.48
N LYS A 102 -1.13 9.42 -14.50
CA LYS A 102 -0.68 9.02 -15.84
C LYS A 102 0.73 8.41 -15.86
N LYS A 103 1.62 8.86 -14.97
CA LYS A 103 2.94 8.24 -14.80
C LYS A 103 2.83 6.82 -14.21
N ARG A 104 1.98 6.62 -13.19
CA ARG A 104 1.69 5.29 -12.63
C ARG A 104 1.00 4.37 -13.66
N LEU A 105 0.09 4.92 -14.48
CA LEU A 105 -0.58 4.17 -15.54
C LEU A 105 0.42 3.60 -16.56
N LYS A 106 1.37 4.42 -17.05
CA LYS A 106 2.45 3.95 -17.92
C LYS A 106 3.27 2.82 -17.30
N TYR A 107 3.49 2.90 -15.99
CA TYR A 107 4.16 1.83 -15.25
C TYR A 107 3.32 0.53 -15.25
N TYR A 108 1.99 0.61 -15.09
CA TYR A 108 1.12 -0.57 -15.15
C TYR A 108 1.05 -1.19 -16.55
N GLU A 109 0.93 -0.35 -17.59
CA GLU A 109 0.93 -0.79 -18.99
C GLU A 109 2.24 -1.52 -19.35
N LYS A 110 3.37 -1.02 -18.86
CA LYS A 110 4.70 -1.59 -19.09
C LYS A 110 4.93 -2.92 -18.36
N ASN A 111 4.52 -3.02 -17.10
CA ASN A 111 4.93 -4.13 -16.22
C ASN A 111 3.84 -5.20 -16.00
N TYR A 112 2.56 -4.88 -16.25
CA TYR A 112 1.43 -5.75 -15.93
C TYR A 112 0.42 -5.92 -17.07
N ASN A 113 0.76 -5.46 -18.29
CA ASN A 113 -0.14 -5.49 -19.46
C ASN A 113 -1.53 -4.89 -19.19
N TYR A 114 -1.62 -3.93 -18.27
CA TYR A 114 -2.89 -3.30 -17.92
C TYR A 114 -3.44 -2.53 -19.13
N GLY A 115 -4.71 -2.77 -19.48
CA GLY A 115 -5.40 -2.08 -20.58
C GLY A 115 -5.06 -2.58 -21.99
N LYS A 116 -4.35 -3.70 -22.12
CA LYS A 116 -4.24 -4.46 -23.37
C LYS A 116 -5.24 -5.61 -23.42
#